data_AF-A0A8J8IZP1-F1
#
_entry.id   AF-A0A8J8IZP1-F1
#
_cell.length_a   1.000
_cell.length_b   1.000
_cell.length_c   1.000
_cell.angle_alpha   90.00
_cell.angle_beta   90.00
_cell.angle_gamma   90.00
#
_symmetry.space_group_name_H-M   'P 1'
#
loop_
_entity.id
_entity.type
_entity.pdbx_description
1 polymer ?
#
loop_
_entity_poly.entity_id
_entity_poly.type
_entity_poly.pdbx_seq_one_letter_code
_entity_poly.pdbx_strand_id
1 'polypeptide(L)'
;MNDLKDVTIGLKTFYRTEKLRNTLRSLVGLNVKEVIVADDGPEDPEKEKLYQEMSEYLPLKVIRLPYNSGLAYGRNRIVEN
;
A
#
# COMPACT_ATOMS: atom_id res chain seq x y z
N MET A 1 6.67 -21.51 -7.48
CA MET A 1 5.90 -20.25 -7.47
C MET A 1 5.30 -20.15 -6.07
N ASN A 2 5.70 -19.15 -5.26
CA ASN A 2 5.16 -19.02 -3.92
C ASN A 2 3.72 -18.50 -4.07
N ASP A 3 2.73 -19.35 -3.76
CA ASP A 3 1.32 -18.97 -3.81
C ASP A 3 0.96 -18.31 -2.47
N LEU A 4 0.72 -17.00 -2.47
CA LEU A 4 0.44 -16.20 -1.27
C LEU A 4 -1.04 -15.78 -1.18
N LYS A 5 -1.94 -16.57 -1.77
CA LYS A 5 -3.39 -16.27 -1.86
C LYS A 5 -4.11 -16.01 -0.54
N ASP A 6 -3.55 -16.48 0.57
CA ASP A 6 -4.11 -16.29 1.91
C ASP A 6 -3.39 -15.19 2.72
N VAL A 7 -2.41 -14.52 2.12
CA VAL A 7 -1.59 -13.49 2.77
C VAL A 7 -2.00 -12.11 2.28
N THR A 8 -2.36 -11.24 3.23
CA THR A 8 -2.51 -9.80 3.00
C THR A 8 -1.21 -9.08 3.34
N ILE A 9 -0.77 -8.19 2.45
CA ILE A 9 0.42 -7.35 2.67
C ILE A 9 -0.02 -5.95 3.09
N GLY A 10 0.29 -5.59 4.32
CA GLY A 10 0.08 -4.24 4.86
C GLY A 10 1.31 -3.35 4.68
N LEU A 11 1.12 -2.18 4.06
CA LEU A 11 2.15 -1.16 3.88
C LEU A 11 1.73 0.15 4.54
N LYS A 12 2.64 0.75 5.30
CA LYS A 12 2.47 2.11 5.82
C LYS A 12 3.49 3.04 5.18
N THR A 13 3.01 4.10 4.52
CA THR A 13 3.86 5.10 3.85
C THR A 13 3.56 6.53 4.31
N PHE A 14 4.48 7.45 3.97
CA PHE A 14 4.42 8.89 4.26
C PHE A 14 5.01 9.64 3.03
N TYR A 15 6.26 10.10 3.07
CA TYR A 15 6.92 10.85 1.96
C TYR A 15 7.64 10.01 0.88
N ARG A 16 7.73 8.68 1.01
CA ARG A 16 8.71 7.88 0.26
C ARG A 16 8.14 7.26 -1.04
N THR A 17 7.64 8.08 -1.95
CA THR A 17 6.94 7.64 -3.19
C THR A 17 7.77 6.67 -4.04
N GLU A 18 9.05 6.93 -4.30
CA GLU A 18 9.90 6.01 -5.08
C GLU A 18 10.15 4.67 -4.39
N LYS A 19 10.29 4.66 -3.06
CA LYS A 19 10.44 3.40 -2.32
C LYS A 19 9.14 2.61 -2.33
N LEU A 20 8.00 3.29 -2.19
CA LEU A 20 6.68 2.70 -2.31
C LEU A 20 6.47 2.07 -3.69
N ARG A 21 6.86 2.77 -4.76
CA ARG A 21 6.81 2.25 -6.15
C ARG A 21 7.59 0.95 -6.27
N ASN A 22 8.84 0.94 -5.81
CA ASN A 22 9.68 -0.26 -5.86
C ASN A 22 9.09 -1.41 -5.04
N THR A 23 8.54 -1.11 -3.86
CA THR A 23 7.85 -2.11 -3.03
C THR A 23 6.65 -2.70 -3.77
N LEU A 24 5.72 -1.88 -4.28
CA LEU A 24 4.53 -2.37 -4.98
C LEU A 24 4.90 -3.19 -6.22
N ARG A 25 5.86 -2.72 -7.02
CA ARG A 25 6.34 -3.48 -8.20
C ARG A 25 6.90 -4.85 -7.83
N SER A 26 7.58 -4.97 -6.69
CA SER A 26 8.12 -6.26 -6.23
C SER A 26 7.04 -7.28 -5.82
N LEU A 27 5.80 -6.82 -5.58
CA LEU A 27 4.68 -7.69 -5.22
C LEU A 27 3.97 -8.27 -6.44
N VAL A 28 4.18 -7.71 -7.63
CA VAL A 28 3.51 -8.16 -8.87
C VAL A 28 3.91 -9.60 -9.17
N GLY A 29 2.90 -10.45 -9.44
CA GLY A 29 3.10 -11.87 -9.74
C GLY A 29 3.26 -12.77 -8.51
N LEU A 30 3.27 -12.23 -7.29
CA LEU A 30 3.29 -13.05 -6.05
C LEU A 30 1.93 -13.65 -5.68
N ASN A 31 0.87 -13.22 -6.37
CA ASN A 31 -0.48 -13.75 -6.20
C ASN A 31 -0.98 -13.68 -4.73
N VAL A 32 -0.75 -12.52 -4.11
CA VAL A 32 -1.19 -12.21 -2.74
C VAL A 32 -2.70 -12.01 -2.68
N LYS A 33 -3.30 -12.24 -1.52
CA LYS A 33 -4.74 -12.00 -1.29
C LYS A 33 -5.13 -10.55 -1.57
N GLU A 34 -4.37 -9.64 -0.97
CA GLU A 34 -4.65 -8.21 -0.93
C GLU A 34 -3.37 -7.43 -0.57
N VAL A 35 -3.24 -6.21 -1.08
CA VAL A 35 -2.23 -5.24 -0.65
C VAL A 35 -2.95 -4.02 -0.10
N ILE A 36 -2.72 -3.69 1.17
CA ILE A 36 -3.34 -2.54 1.81
C ILE A 36 -2.27 -1.49 2.09
N VAL A 37 -2.41 -0.29 1.52
CA VAL A 37 -1.54 0.85 1.80
C VAL A 37 -2.27 1.84 2.70
N ALA A 38 -1.81 1.97 3.94
CA ALA A 38 -2.12 3.10 4.79
C ALA A 38 -1.20 4.28 4.45
N ASP A 39 -1.76 5.41 4.03
CA ASP A 39 -1.01 6.62 3.70
C ASP A 39 -1.49 7.79 4.55
N ASP A 40 -0.59 8.31 5.39
CA ASP A 40 -0.78 9.54 6.17
C ASP A 40 0.13 10.68 5.65
N GLY A 41 0.67 10.52 4.44
CA GLY A 41 1.50 11.50 3.73
C GLY A 41 0.73 12.75 3.34
N PRO A 42 1.45 13.79 2.91
CA PRO A 42 0.80 14.90 2.22
C PRO A 42 0.16 14.41 0.91
N GLU A 43 -0.75 15.22 0.38
CA GLU A 43 -1.22 15.06 -0.99
C GLU A 43 -0.03 15.10 -1.96
N ASP A 44 0.07 14.06 -2.79
CA ASP A 44 1.15 13.89 -3.75
C ASP A 44 0.55 13.29 -5.05
N PRO A 45 0.38 14.09 -6.11
CA PRO A 45 -0.20 13.64 -7.37
C PRO A 45 0.56 12.46 -7.99
N GLU A 46 1.87 12.36 -7.80
CA GLU A 46 2.67 11.25 -8.33
C GLU A 46 2.37 9.95 -7.57
N LYS A 47 2.08 10.06 -6.28
CA LYS A 47 1.65 8.92 -5.46
C LYS A 47 0.24 8.46 -5.84
N GLU A 48 -0.68 9.39 -6.12
CA GLU A 48 -2.02 9.05 -6.64
C GLU A 48 -1.95 8.30 -7.96
N LYS A 49 -1.14 8.78 -8.92
CA LYS A 49 -0.90 8.08 -10.19
C LYS A 49 -0.32 6.67 -9.96
N LEU A 50 0.64 6.54 -9.04
CA LEU A 50 1.21 5.24 -8.68
C LEU A 50 0.13 4.27 -8.15
N TYR A 51 -0.78 4.73 -7.29
CA TYR A 51 -1.85 3.86 -6.79
C TYR A 51 -2.81 3.42 -7.88
N GLN A 52 -3.17 4.33 -8.78
CA GLN A 52 -4.00 4.00 -9.95
C GLN A 52 -3.30 2.98 -10.85
N GLU A 53 -2.05 3.23 -11.25
CA GLU A 53 -1.21 2.31 -12.04
C GLU A 53 -1.15 0.92 -11.39
N MET A 54 -0.83 0.85 -10.09
CA MET A 54 -0.63 -0.44 -9.41
C MET A 54 -1.92 -1.21 -9.14
N SER A 55 -3.09 -0.54 -9.13
CA SER A 55 -4.39 -1.20 -8.97
C SER A 55 -4.76 -2.11 -10.14
N GLU A 56 -4.15 -1.91 -11.31
CA GLU A 56 -4.31 -2.79 -12.48
C GLU A 56 -3.56 -4.12 -12.34
N TYR A 57 -2.52 -4.16 -11.48
CA TYR A 57 -1.62 -5.31 -11.34
C TYR A 57 -1.72 -6.02 -9.98
N LEU A 58 -2.29 -5.36 -8.98
CA LEU A 58 -2.40 -5.85 -7.61
C LEU A 58 -3.83 -5.69 -7.09
N PRO A 59 -4.29 -6.59 -6.21
CA PRO A 59 -5.49 -6.38 -5.40
C PRO A 59 -5.23 -5.27 -4.35
N LEU A 60 -5.09 -4.04 -4.80
CA LEU A 60 -4.62 -2.90 -4.02
C LEU A 60 -5.78 -2.09 -3.42
N LYS A 61 -5.71 -1.88 -2.11
CA LYS A 61 -6.59 -1.00 -1.34
C LYS A 61 -5.75 0.11 -0.70
N VAL A 62 -6.20 1.37 -0.82
CA VAL A 62 -5.51 2.52 -0.20
C VAL A 62 -6.40 3.14 0.86
N ILE A 63 -5.88 3.26 2.07
CA ILE A 63 -6.52 3.93 3.20
C ILE A 63 -5.86 5.29 3.38
N ARG A 64 -6.59 6.36 3.08
CA ARG A 64 -6.17 7.73 3.36
C ARG A 64 -6.37 8.02 4.84
N LEU A 65 -5.29 8.39 5.52
CA LEU A 65 -5.28 8.70 6.94
C LEU A 65 -5.07 10.20 7.16
N PRO A 66 -5.44 10.74 8.33
CA PRO A 66 -5.05 12.09 8.71
C PRO A 66 -3.54 12.24 8.64
N TYR A 67 -3.09 13.40 8.14
CA TYR A 67 -1.68 13.71 7.96
C TYR A 67 -0.87 13.48 9.24
N ASN A 68 0.26 12.77 9.11
CA ASN A 68 1.17 12.48 10.22
C ASN A 68 0.49 11.79 11.42
N SER A 69 -0.50 10.92 11.17
CA SER A 69 -1.17 10.12 12.20
C SER A 69 -0.26 9.04 12.83
N GLY A 70 0.86 8.73 12.18
CA GLY A 70 1.94 7.93 12.76
C GLY A 70 1.85 6.44 12.43
N LEU A 71 2.96 5.74 12.70
CA LEU A 71 3.15 4.35 12.28
C LEU A 71 2.15 3.38 12.92
N ALA A 72 1.96 3.47 14.24
CA ALA A 72 1.09 2.57 14.99
C ALA A 72 -0.37 2.71 14.54
N TYR A 73 -0.85 3.96 14.41
CA TYR A 73 -2.18 4.24 13.91
C TYR A 73 -2.40 3.62 12.52
N GLY A 74 -1.48 3.87 11.59
CA GLY A 74 -1.58 3.30 10.24
C GLY A 74 -1.60 1.78 10.22
N ARG A 75 -0.77 1.11 11.03
CA ARG A 75 -0.77 -0.36 11.14
C ARG A 75 -2.05 -0.91 11.74
N ASN A 76 -2.61 -0.27 12.76
CA ASN A 76 -3.88 -0.68 13.35
C ASN A 76 -5.01 -0.60 12.32
N ARG A 77 -5.06 0.50 11.57
CA ARG A 77 -6.05 0.67 10.50
C ARG A 77 -5.92 -0.41 9.42
N ILE A 78 -4.71 -0.84 9.05
CA ILE A 78 -4.52 -1.97 8.11
C ILE A 78 -5.18 -3.25 8.64
N VAL A 79 -5.03 -3.55 9.93
CA VAL A 79 -5.54 -4.79 10.54
C VAL A 79 -7.06 -4.77 10.73
N GLU A 80 -7.65 -3.59 10.93
CA GLU A 80 -9.10 -3.41 11.10
C GLU A 80 -9.93 -3.47 9.80
N ASN A 81 -9.28 -3.65 8.64
CA ASN A 81 -9.93 -3.68 7.32
C ASN A 81 -10.34 -5.08 6.88
#